data_AF-A0A0D6A513-F1
#
_entry.id   AF-A0A0D6A513-F1
#
_cell.length_a   1.000
_cell.length_b   1.000
_cell.length_c   1.000
_cell.angle_alpha   90.00
_cell.angle_beta   90.00
_cell.angle_gamma   90.00
#
_symmetry.space_group_name_H-M   'P 1'
#
loop_
_entity.id
_entity.type
_entity.pdbx_description
1 polymer ?
#
loop_
_entity_poly.entity_id
_entity_poly.type
_entity_poly.pdbx_seq_one_letter_code
_entity_poly.pdbx_strand_id
1 'polypeptide(L)'
;MTLLTNGYAYAFQLLGYLLWDTEEKEITNNVLNSVLDEYKEELYRNVYGKIYSGLSDVDQEFVKAMAKFNEENVPIKFIEEEMAKTHNYVSIYRRRLLDDQVIISPKRGYVQFTLPFFKDFIIENGIMYE
;
A
#
# COMPACT_ATOMS: atom_id res chain seq x y z
N MET A 1 -0.88 -1.51 16.85
CA MET A 1 0.34 -1.05 16.16
C MET A 1 0.77 -1.95 15.00
N THR A 2 0.80 -3.28 15.14
CA THR A 2 1.21 -4.19 14.04
C THR A 2 0.36 -4.04 12.77
N LEU A 3 -0.97 -3.86 12.90
CA LEU A 3 -1.86 -3.66 11.76
C LEU A 3 -1.57 -2.36 10.97
N LEU A 4 -1.13 -1.30 11.66
CA LEU A 4 -0.87 0.03 11.05
C LEU A 4 0.50 0.13 10.39
N THR A 5 1.36 -0.84 10.67
CA THR A 5 2.75 -0.85 10.20
C THR A 5 2.97 -1.94 9.18
N ASN A 6 2.13 -2.97 9.17
CA ASN A 6 2.19 -4.13 8.27
C ASN A 6 3.60 -4.76 8.19
N GLY A 7 4.39 -4.65 9.26
CA GLY A 7 5.78 -5.12 9.31
C GLY A 7 6.80 -4.22 8.58
N TYR A 8 6.39 -3.08 8.02
CA TYR A 8 7.30 -2.13 7.39
C TYR A 8 8.02 -1.28 8.46
N ALA A 9 9.34 -1.45 8.56
CA ALA A 9 10.14 -0.89 9.64
C ALA A 9 10.04 0.65 9.73
N TYR A 10 10.04 1.34 8.60
CA TYR A 10 9.91 2.79 8.56
C TYR A 10 8.53 3.25 9.07
N ALA A 11 7.45 2.57 8.65
CA ALA A 11 6.11 2.84 9.15
C ALA A 11 6.03 2.70 10.68
N PHE A 12 6.66 1.66 11.24
CA PHE A 12 6.74 1.49 12.69
C PHE A 12 7.50 2.63 13.38
N GLN A 13 8.64 3.03 12.83
CA GLN A 13 9.46 4.12 13.38
C GLN A 13 8.72 5.45 13.35
N LEU A 14 8.09 5.78 12.22
CA LEU A 14 7.35 7.02 12.04
C LEU A 14 6.14 7.09 12.97
N LEU A 15 5.36 6.00 13.08
CA LEU A 15 4.23 5.96 14.00
C LEU A 15 4.69 6.15 15.46
N GLY A 16 5.81 5.52 15.86
CA GLY A 16 6.38 5.69 17.19
C GLY A 16 6.83 7.12 17.46
N TYR A 17 7.45 7.78 16.47
CA TYR A 17 7.84 9.19 16.56
C TYR A 17 6.64 10.11 16.77
N LEU A 18 5.58 9.97 15.96
CA LEU A 18 4.38 10.80 16.06
C LEU A 18 3.65 10.59 17.39
N LEU A 19 3.54 9.34 17.86
CA LEU A 19 2.95 9.06 19.17
C LEU A 19 3.77 9.66 20.32
N TRP A 20 5.09 9.65 20.22
CA TRP A 20 5.96 10.27 21.23
C TRP A 20 5.77 11.80 21.31
N ASP A 21 5.55 12.45 20.17
CA ASP A 21 5.35 13.90 20.08
C ASP A 21 4.05 14.38 20.74
N THR A 22 3.07 13.49 20.92
CA THR A 22 1.82 13.82 21.63
C THR A 22 1.98 14.05 23.13
N GLU A 23 3.13 13.68 23.71
CA GLU A 23 3.42 13.72 25.17
C GLU A 23 2.43 12.94 26.06
N GLU A 24 1.56 12.13 25.46
CA GLU A 24 0.55 11.35 26.15
C GLU A 24 1.18 10.15 26.88
N LYS A 25 0.82 9.98 28.15
CA LYS A 25 1.35 8.89 28.98
C LYS A 25 0.75 7.52 28.64
N GLU A 26 -0.46 7.51 28.10
CA GLU A 26 -1.17 6.31 27.69
C GLU A 26 -1.62 6.43 26.24
N ILE A 27 -1.16 5.51 25.39
CA ILE A 27 -1.57 5.47 23.99
C ILE A 27 -2.95 4.81 23.89
N THR A 28 -3.99 5.64 23.92
CA THR A 28 -5.38 5.22 23.67
C THR A 28 -5.71 5.26 22.19
N ASN A 29 -6.83 4.66 21.79
CA ASN A 29 -7.32 4.76 20.41
C ASN A 29 -7.55 6.21 19.96
N ASN A 30 -7.88 7.11 20.88
CA ASN A 30 -8.08 8.53 20.55
C ASN A 30 -6.76 9.20 20.16
N VAL A 31 -5.68 8.92 20.91
CA VAL A 31 -4.32 9.41 20.59
C VAL A 31 -3.83 8.81 19.27
N LEU A 32 -4.16 7.54 19.02
CA LEU A 32 -3.81 6.90 17.76
C LEU A 32 -4.55 7.54 16.56
N ASN A 33 -5.83 7.85 16.74
CA ASN A 33 -6.62 8.52 15.71
C ASN A 33 -6.16 9.96 15.47
N SER A 34 -5.70 10.68 16.51
CA SER A 34 -5.24 12.05 16.35
C SER A 34 -3.97 12.19 15.51
N VAL A 35 -3.13 11.15 15.47
CA VAL A 35 -1.89 11.14 14.67
C VAL A 35 -2.03 10.43 13.32
N LEU A 36 -3.19 9.82 13.04
CA LEU A 36 -3.36 8.93 11.89
C LEU A 36 -3.26 9.65 10.55
N ASP A 37 -3.84 10.85 10.46
CA ASP A 37 -3.83 11.64 9.23
C ASP A 37 -2.41 12.13 8.91
N GLU A 38 -1.72 12.70 9.90
CA GLU A 38 -0.31 13.11 9.77
C GLU A 38 0.60 11.91 9.41
N TYR A 39 0.37 10.76 10.05
CA TYR A 39 1.09 9.54 9.74
C TYR A 39 0.94 9.11 8.28
N LYS A 40 -0.28 9.18 7.73
CA LYS A 40 -0.52 8.89 6.31
C LYS A 40 0.18 9.91 5.40
N GLU A 41 0.05 11.20 5.68
CA GLU A 41 0.69 12.25 4.88
C GLU A 41 2.21 12.08 4.82
N GLU A 42 2.84 11.80 5.96
CA GLU A 42 4.29 11.57 6.05
C GLU A 42 4.71 10.29 5.32
N LEU A 43 3.93 9.20 5.37
CA LEU A 43 4.19 8.01 4.56
C LEU A 43 4.10 8.32 3.06
N TYR A 44 3.08 9.07 2.66
CA TYR A 44 2.80 9.37 1.25
C TYR A 44 3.91 10.22 0.65
N ARG A 45 4.29 11.28 1.38
CA ARG A 45 5.34 12.23 1.01
C ARG A 45 6.73 11.60 0.96
N ASN A 46 7.11 10.87 2.00
CA ASN A 46 8.50 10.46 2.16
C ASN A 46 8.87 9.21 1.37
N VAL A 47 7.90 8.29 1.20
CA VAL A 47 8.14 6.94 0.69
C VAL A 47 7.26 6.63 -0.51
N TYR A 48 5.93 6.74 -0.39
CA TYR A 48 5.03 6.12 -1.37
C TYR A 48 5.06 6.80 -2.73
N GLY A 49 5.18 8.13 -2.78
CA GLY A 49 5.38 8.85 -4.03
C GLY A 49 6.62 8.38 -4.80
N LYS A 50 7.72 8.09 -4.10
CA LYS A 50 8.96 7.59 -4.72
C LYS A 50 8.83 6.15 -5.21
N ILE A 51 8.21 5.28 -4.40
CA ILE A 51 7.95 3.90 -4.80
C ILE A 51 7.08 3.88 -6.05
N TYR A 52 5.96 4.59 -6.02
CA TYR A 52 5.00 4.62 -7.12
C TYR A 52 5.59 5.22 -8.40
N SER A 53 6.32 6.35 -8.31
CA SER A 53 7.01 6.94 -9.47
C SER A 53 8.14 6.09 -10.03
N GLY A 54 8.71 5.17 -9.23
CA GLY A 54 9.70 4.19 -9.68
C GLY A 54 9.09 2.99 -10.42
N LEU A 55 7.78 2.77 -10.31
CA LEU A 55 7.09 1.69 -11.03
C LEU A 55 6.96 2.02 -12.52
N SER A 56 7.07 0.99 -13.37
CA SER A 56 6.76 1.17 -14.80
C SER A 56 5.26 1.40 -15.01
N ASP A 57 4.87 1.97 -16.15
CA ASP A 57 3.46 2.28 -16.45
C ASP A 57 2.53 1.08 -16.28
N VAL A 58 2.99 -0.12 -16.62
CA VAL A 58 2.21 -1.35 -16.48
C VAL A 58 2.18 -1.85 -15.03
N ASP A 59 3.26 -1.65 -14.28
CA ASP A 59 3.26 -1.94 -12.83
C ASP A 59 2.30 -1.00 -12.10
N GLN A 60 2.23 0.27 -12.51
CA GLN A 60 1.26 1.26 -12.04
C GLN A 60 -0.18 0.84 -12.38
N GLU A 61 -0.44 0.38 -13.61
CA GLU A 61 -1.74 -0.17 -14.02
C GLU A 61 -2.16 -1.36 -13.12
N PHE A 62 -1.23 -2.26 -12.81
CA PHE A 62 -1.48 -3.41 -11.94
C PHE A 62 -1.87 -2.99 -10.52
N VAL A 63 -1.11 -2.08 -9.89
CA VAL A 63 -1.42 -1.63 -8.52
C VAL A 63 -2.69 -0.77 -8.48
N LYS A 64 -3.00 -0.01 -9.53
CA LYS A 64 -4.29 0.68 -9.69
C LYS A 64 -5.44 -0.32 -9.78
N ALA A 65 -5.29 -1.37 -10.59
CA ALA A 65 -6.28 -2.46 -10.68
C ALA A 65 -6.49 -3.12 -9.32
N MET A 66 -5.41 -3.45 -8.59
CA MET A 66 -5.51 -3.97 -7.22
C MET A 66 -6.28 -3.05 -6.28
N ALA A 67 -6.01 -1.74 -6.34
CA ALA A 67 -6.62 -0.77 -5.44
C ALA A 67 -8.15 -0.64 -5.60
N LYS A 68 -8.70 -1.01 -6.76
CA LYS A 68 -10.14 -1.04 -7.01
C LYS A 68 -10.87 -2.17 -6.27
N PHE A 69 -10.16 -3.20 -5.81
CA PHE A 69 -10.78 -4.29 -5.07
C PHE A 69 -11.04 -3.89 -3.61
N ASN A 70 -12.21 -4.22 -3.07
CA ASN A 70 -12.63 -3.74 -1.74
C ASN A 70 -11.88 -4.40 -0.58
N GLU A 71 -11.53 -5.68 -0.69
CA GLU A 71 -10.84 -6.42 0.36
C GLU A 71 -9.33 -6.34 0.22
N GLU A 72 -8.62 -6.63 1.31
CA GLU A 72 -7.15 -6.64 1.32
C GLU A 72 -6.57 -7.72 0.39
N ASN A 73 -7.14 -8.93 0.45
CA ASN A 73 -6.72 -10.07 -0.37
C ASN A 73 -7.31 -9.97 -1.78
N VAL A 74 -6.55 -9.42 -2.72
CA VAL A 74 -7.00 -9.23 -4.11
C VAL A 74 -6.81 -10.53 -4.92
N PRO A 75 -7.86 -11.09 -5.53
CA PRO A 75 -7.73 -12.23 -6.43
C PRO A 75 -6.96 -11.83 -7.71
N ILE A 76 -6.00 -12.65 -8.14
CA ILE A 76 -5.30 -12.42 -9.42
C ILE A 76 -6.27 -12.38 -10.61
N LYS A 77 -7.31 -13.21 -10.57
CA LYS A 77 -8.36 -13.23 -11.59
C LYS A 77 -9.08 -11.88 -11.73
N PHE A 78 -9.31 -11.17 -10.61
CA PHE A 78 -9.90 -9.83 -10.66
C PHE A 78 -8.98 -8.85 -11.38
N ILE A 79 -7.67 -8.92 -11.14
CA ILE A 79 -6.68 -8.06 -11.80
C ILE A 79 -6.61 -8.35 -13.31
N GLU A 80 -6.69 -9.63 -13.71
CA GLU A 80 -6.76 -10.01 -15.12
C GLU A 80 -7.97 -9.41 -15.85
N GLU A 81 -9.14 -9.48 -15.20
CA GLU A 81 -10.39 -8.92 -15.72
C GLU A 81 -10.31 -7.40 -15.79
N GLU A 82 -9.80 -6.74 -14.75
CA GLU A 82 -9.69 -5.28 -14.66
C GLU A 82 -8.70 -4.68 -15.66
N MET A 83 -7.54 -5.32 -15.87
CA MET A 83 -6.55 -4.88 -16.87
C MET A 83 -6.92 -5.32 -18.30
N ALA A 84 -7.91 -6.20 -18.46
CA ALA A 84 -8.21 -6.90 -19.71
C ALA A 84 -6.97 -7.57 -20.34
N LYS A 85 -6.15 -8.23 -19.50
CA LYS A 85 -4.90 -8.90 -19.90
C LYS A 85 -4.95 -10.39 -19.61
N THR A 86 -4.10 -11.15 -20.31
CA THR A 86 -3.99 -12.60 -20.10
C THR A 86 -3.27 -12.93 -18.79
N HIS A 87 -3.54 -14.11 -18.24
CA HIS A 87 -2.86 -14.63 -17.05
C HIS A 87 -1.33 -14.57 -17.15
N ASN A 88 -0.77 -14.93 -18.31
CA ASN A 88 0.68 -14.89 -18.53
C ASN A 88 1.23 -13.47 -18.45
N TYR A 89 0.51 -12.49 -19.00
CA TYR A 89 0.91 -11.09 -18.92
C TYR A 89 0.90 -10.60 -17.48
N VAL A 90 -0.22 -10.76 -16.77
CA VAL A 90 -0.38 -10.38 -15.36
C VAL A 90 0.67 -11.08 -14.47
N SER A 91 0.98 -12.34 -14.74
CA SER A 91 1.98 -13.11 -13.97
C SER A 91 3.39 -12.54 -14.05
N ILE A 92 3.78 -11.90 -15.16
CA ILE A 92 5.09 -11.27 -15.31
C ILE A 92 5.18 -10.06 -14.38
N TYR A 93 4.20 -9.17 -14.42
CA TYR A 93 4.18 -7.95 -13.60
C TYR A 93 3.94 -8.26 -12.12
N ARG A 94 3.12 -9.27 -11.82
CA ARG A 94 3.01 -9.82 -10.46
C ARG A 94 4.38 -10.22 -9.90
N ARG A 95 5.21 -10.91 -10.69
CA ARG A 95 6.55 -11.31 -10.22
C ARG A 95 7.43 -10.10 -9.96
N ARG A 96 7.45 -9.13 -10.87
CA ARG A 96 8.22 -7.88 -10.69
C ARG A 96 7.83 -7.15 -9.42
N LEU A 97 6.52 -6.95 -9.18
CA LEU A 97 6.01 -6.28 -7.99
C LEU A 97 6.30 -7.05 -6.68
N LEU A 98 6.40 -8.38 -6.74
CA LEU A 98 6.85 -9.20 -5.60
C LEU A 98 8.35 -9.01 -5.34
N ASP A 99 9.16 -9.01 -6.40
CA ASP A 99 10.61 -8.81 -6.32
C ASP A 99 10.96 -7.40 -5.80
N ASP A 100 10.20 -6.39 -6.23
CA ASP A 100 10.29 -4.99 -5.77
C ASP A 100 9.63 -4.78 -4.39
N GLN A 101 9.08 -5.84 -3.79
CA GLN A 101 8.44 -5.85 -2.46
C GLN A 101 7.23 -4.90 -2.34
N VAL A 102 6.64 -4.46 -3.44
CA VAL A 102 5.43 -3.63 -3.44
C VAL A 102 4.19 -4.43 -3.04
N ILE A 103 4.18 -5.72 -3.41
CA ILE A 103 3.11 -6.65 -3.05
C ILE A 103 3.67 -7.91 -2.38
N ILE A 104 2.80 -8.64 -1.68
CA ILE A 104 3.03 -10.00 -1.20
C ILE A 104 1.98 -10.97 -1.75
N SER A 105 2.24 -12.26 -1.66
CA SER A 105 1.32 -13.33 -2.06
C SER A 105 0.90 -14.16 -0.84
N PRO A 106 -0.11 -13.73 -0.07
CA PRO A 106 -0.47 -14.36 1.21
C PRO A 106 -1.02 -15.78 1.05
N LYS A 107 -1.67 -16.07 -0.08
CA LYS A 107 -2.21 -17.38 -0.43
C LYS A 107 -2.23 -17.56 -1.94
N ARG A 108 -2.35 -18.81 -2.40
CA ARG A 108 -2.35 -19.14 -3.84
C ARG A 108 -3.47 -18.39 -4.57
N GLY A 109 -3.11 -17.65 -5.62
CA GLY A 109 -4.05 -16.92 -6.47
C GLY A 109 -4.46 -15.54 -5.93
N TYR A 110 -3.85 -15.07 -4.85
CA TYR A 110 -4.15 -13.76 -4.24
C TYR A 110 -2.87 -12.96 -4.00
N VAL A 111 -3.03 -11.65 -3.98
CA VAL A 111 -1.98 -10.67 -3.65
C VAL A 111 -2.50 -9.61 -2.69
N GLN A 112 -1.59 -9.01 -1.94
CA GLN A 112 -1.84 -7.91 -1.01
C GLN A 112 -0.75 -6.85 -1.18
N PHE A 113 -1.06 -5.60 -0.88
CA PHE A 113 -0.02 -4.58 -0.75
C PHE A 113 0.86 -4.88 0.46
N THR A 114 2.17 -4.77 0.29
CA THR A 114 3.11 -4.85 1.40
C THR A 114 3.00 -3.61 2.29
N LEU A 115 2.85 -2.45 1.66
CA LEU A 115 2.92 -1.14 2.30
C LEU A 115 1.57 -0.76 2.94
N PRO A 116 1.54 -0.34 4.22
CA PRO A 116 0.29 0.05 4.89
C PRO A 116 -0.30 1.30 4.24
N PHE A 117 -1.63 1.39 4.10
CA PHE A 117 -2.32 2.53 3.47
C PHE A 117 -1.91 2.85 2.02
N PHE A 118 -1.17 1.95 1.35
CA PHE A 118 -0.75 2.18 -0.03
C PHE A 118 -1.94 2.13 -1.00
N LYS A 119 -2.94 1.27 -0.73
CA LYS A 119 -4.21 1.29 -1.45
C LYS A 119 -4.86 2.69 -1.41
N ASP A 120 -4.97 3.26 -0.23
CA ASP A 120 -5.56 4.59 -0.02
C ASP A 120 -4.74 5.65 -0.78
N PHE A 121 -3.41 5.59 -0.70
CA PHE A 121 -2.51 6.45 -1.47
C PHE A 121 -2.79 6.37 -2.98
N ILE A 122 -2.93 5.16 -3.53
CA ILE A 122 -3.20 4.94 -4.95
C ILE A 122 -4.57 5.50 -5.35
N ILE A 123 -5.60 5.36 -4.50
CA ILE A 123 -6.94 5.89 -4.79
C ILE A 123 -6.95 7.42 -4.73
N GLU A 124 -6.33 8.00 -3.70
CA GLU A 124 -6.30 9.44 -3.47
C GLU A 124 -5.41 10.19 -4.48
N ASN A 125 -4.27 9.60 -4.87
CA ASN A 125 -3.30 10.25 -5.75
C ASN A 125 -3.37 9.73 -7.20
N GLY A 126 -4.00 8.59 -7.45
CA GLY A 126 -4.17 8.04 -8.80
C GLY A 126 -5.01 8.94 -9.72
N ILE A 127 -5.85 9.80 -9.14
CA ILE A 127 -6.66 10.82 -9.83
C ILE A 127 -5.81 12.02 -10.29
N MET A 128 -4.64 12.25 -9.68
CA MET A 128 -3.79 13.43 -9.97
C MET A 128 -2.84 13.23 -11.16
N TYR A 129 -2.73 12.00 -11.67
CA TYR A 129 -1.81 11.63 -12.76
C TYR A 129 -2.53 11.07 -14.01
N GLU A 130 -3.82 11.38 -14.18
CA GLU A 130 -4.58 11.22 -15.44
C GLU A 130 -4.73 12.58 -16.14
#